data_AF-A0A5C3N749-F1
#
_entry.id   AF-A0A5C3N749-F1
#
_cell.length_a   1.000
_cell.length_b   1.000
_cell.length_c   1.000
_cell.angle_alpha   90.00
_cell.angle_beta   90.00
_cell.angle_gamma   90.00
#
_symmetry.space_group_name_H-M   'P 1'
#
loop_
_entity.id
_entity.type
_entity.pdbx_description
1 polymer ?
#
loop_
_entity_poly.entity_id
_entity_poly.type
_entity_poly.pdbx_seq_one_letter_code
_entity_poly.pdbx_strand_id
1 'polypeptide(L)'
;MNWKDFRLSFSLLVLCRLLLAVTPYVDSLELDHDHQLSSPTNSYVRLQEGIFLYKHDVDPYSGGAFYHSPLYLSLFTTVLPTSRFLCRLVWTLVDALGAWALVGIWRERQTLESSSRDTLIAAAYLFNPYLFLPNLALSTASFENMLQLLALLFACKGRASPALFFASILLHLSLHSVLLLPPFILLLLSSPHSHLVNPKVFIAYRNPKASLSTALSYIGEFLVYSAIMSLCCTTVAGGWGWVEKTWGVVLTLPDLTPNPGLWWYFFTEMFDHFRPFFLMVFSVHLLMYVAPICLKFQHDPLFASFALLGVLGMFKPYLTLADPGLFLSMYALFPETYPYLYHPLVTTLLHLHAALLLPLFHSLWLDQGTGNANFFYASTLVFGMANGAAMVDAIWAGLRIAVGGRQGEDEGEIAVVQE
;
A
#
# COMPACT_ATOMS: atom_id res chain seq x y z
N MET A 1 -18.60 -5.45 -21.27
CA MET A 1 -19.59 -4.78 -20.38
C MET A 1 -19.63 -3.30 -20.74
N ASN A 2 -20.80 -2.68 -20.92
CA ASN A 2 -20.88 -1.30 -21.40
C ASN A 2 -20.45 -0.32 -20.29
N TRP A 3 -19.88 0.84 -20.63
CA TRP A 3 -19.41 1.83 -19.64
C TRP A 3 -20.51 2.29 -18.66
N LYS A 4 -21.76 2.30 -19.12
CA LYS A 4 -22.94 2.55 -18.29
C LYS A 4 -23.14 1.47 -17.22
N ASP A 5 -22.92 0.20 -17.57
CA ASP A 5 -23.10 -0.94 -16.67
C ASP A 5 -22.01 -0.94 -15.59
N PHE A 6 -20.77 -0.61 -15.94
CA PHE A 6 -19.69 -0.45 -14.96
C PHE A 6 -20.00 0.67 -13.97
N ARG A 7 -20.48 1.82 -14.44
CA ARG A 7 -20.86 2.94 -13.55
C ARG A 7 -21.92 2.52 -12.55
N LEU A 8 -22.98 1.85 -13.01
CA LEU A 8 -24.03 1.35 -12.13
C LEU A 8 -23.46 0.36 -11.11
N SER A 9 -22.70 -0.64 -11.58
CA SER A 9 -22.12 -1.67 -10.73
C SER A 9 -21.15 -1.07 -9.70
N PHE A 10 -20.28 -0.15 -10.13
CA PHE A 10 -19.33 0.54 -9.25
C PHE A 10 -20.06 1.37 -8.19
N SER A 11 -21.08 2.14 -8.57
CA SER A 11 -21.91 2.88 -7.61
C SER A 11 -22.62 1.96 -6.61
N LEU A 12 -23.09 0.78 -7.05
CA LEU A 12 -23.67 -0.22 -6.15
C LEU A 12 -22.63 -0.80 -5.19
N LEU A 13 -21.42 -1.13 -5.66
CA LEU A 13 -20.33 -1.62 -4.81
C LEU A 13 -19.96 -0.59 -3.73
N VAL A 14 -19.82 0.68 -4.12
CA VAL A 14 -19.53 1.78 -3.18
C VAL A 14 -20.68 2.01 -2.21
N LEU A 15 -21.93 1.95 -2.67
CA LEU A 15 -23.10 2.07 -1.81
C LEU A 15 -23.19 0.93 -0.80
N CYS A 16 -23.00 -0.32 -1.24
CA CYS A 16 -22.96 -1.49 -0.35
C CYS A 16 -21.88 -1.32 0.72
N ARG A 17 -20.68 -0.88 0.31
CA ARG A 17 -19.59 -0.61 1.24
C ARG A 17 -19.94 0.50 2.24
N LEU A 18 -20.56 1.58 1.77
CA LEU A 18 -20.98 2.68 2.64
C LEU A 18 -22.05 2.23 3.64
N LEU A 19 -23.03 1.45 3.20
CA LEU A 19 -24.08 0.91 4.05
C LEU A 19 -23.48 0.06 5.17
N LEU A 20 -22.51 -0.80 4.85
CA LEU A 20 -21.77 -1.57 5.86
C LEU A 20 -21.03 -0.65 6.84
N ALA A 21 -20.32 0.37 6.34
CA ALA A 21 -19.55 1.29 7.18
C ALA A 21 -20.41 2.12 8.14
N VAL A 22 -21.63 2.47 7.73
CA VAL A 22 -22.56 3.28 8.51
C VAL A 22 -23.43 2.44 9.46
N THR A 23 -23.41 1.11 9.35
CA THR A 23 -24.22 0.28 10.24
C THR A 23 -23.91 0.55 11.72
N PRO A 24 -24.94 0.67 12.59
CA PRO A 24 -24.74 1.03 14.01
C PRO A 24 -23.87 0.05 14.78
N TYR A 25 -23.80 -1.20 14.33
CA TYR A 25 -23.01 -2.26 14.96
C TYR A 25 -21.50 -2.02 14.84
N VAL A 26 -21.04 -1.27 13.83
CA VAL A 26 -19.60 -1.01 13.64
C VAL A 26 -19.02 -0.22 14.83
N ASP A 27 -19.78 0.69 15.42
CA ASP A 27 -19.33 1.43 16.61
C ASP A 27 -19.14 0.50 17.82
N SER A 28 -19.94 -0.56 17.95
CA SER A 28 -19.83 -1.52 19.05
C SER A 28 -18.66 -2.50 18.92
N LEU A 29 -17.98 -2.51 17.78
CA LEU A 29 -16.84 -3.40 17.52
C LEU A 29 -15.48 -2.79 17.91
N GLU A 30 -15.44 -1.50 18.27
CA GLU A 30 -14.22 -0.79 18.73
C GLU A 30 -12.97 -1.03 17.84
N LEU A 31 -13.18 -1.17 16.53
CA LEU A 31 -12.16 -1.54 15.55
C LEU A 31 -10.99 -0.54 15.46
N ASP A 32 -11.21 0.71 15.89
CA ASP A 32 -10.21 1.78 15.93
C ASP A 32 -9.08 1.52 16.95
N HIS A 33 -9.29 0.61 17.90
CA HIS A 33 -8.29 0.18 18.87
C HIS A 33 -7.61 -1.15 18.50
N ASP A 34 -8.04 -1.80 17.41
CA ASP A 34 -7.43 -3.04 16.95
C ASP A 34 -6.07 -2.76 16.28
N HIS A 35 -5.02 -3.23 16.95
CA HIS A 35 -3.64 -3.13 16.47
C HIS A 35 -3.33 -3.90 15.17
N GLN A 36 -4.24 -4.74 14.69
CA GLN A 36 -4.17 -5.37 13.37
C GLN A 36 -4.57 -4.41 12.25
N LEU A 37 -5.51 -3.52 12.57
CA LEU A 37 -6.17 -2.63 11.62
C LEU A 37 -5.50 -1.26 11.55
N SER A 38 -4.86 -0.84 12.64
CA SER A 38 -4.07 0.37 12.68
C SER A 38 -2.79 0.19 13.49
N SER A 39 -1.81 1.03 13.19
CA SER A 39 -0.52 1.11 13.86
C SER A 39 -0.29 2.52 14.39
N PRO A 40 0.75 2.73 15.23
CA PRO A 40 1.11 4.06 15.73
C PRO A 40 1.21 5.16 14.67
N THR A 41 1.55 4.81 13.42
CA THR A 41 1.73 5.75 12.32
C THR A 41 0.48 6.01 11.48
N ASN A 42 -0.59 5.21 11.65
CA ASN A 42 -1.81 5.35 10.84
C ASN A 42 -3.13 5.22 11.65
N SER A 43 -3.07 5.27 12.98
CA SER A 43 -4.22 5.20 13.88
C SER A 43 -5.02 6.51 13.94
N TYR A 44 -6.32 6.43 13.68
CA TYR A 44 -7.23 7.57 13.80
C TYR A 44 -7.29 8.13 15.22
N VAL A 45 -7.23 7.28 16.25
CA VAL A 45 -7.27 7.70 17.65
C VAL A 45 -6.06 8.59 17.96
N ARG A 46 -4.87 8.20 17.53
CA ARG A 46 -3.66 9.03 17.67
C ARG A 46 -3.75 10.31 16.84
N LEU A 47 -4.37 10.25 15.67
CA LEU A 47 -4.62 11.45 14.87
C LEU A 47 -5.54 12.44 15.62
N GLN A 48 -6.61 11.96 16.24
CA GLN A 48 -7.51 12.79 17.06
C GLN A 48 -6.79 13.41 18.25
N GLU A 49 -5.91 12.67 18.93
CA GLU A 49 -5.08 13.20 20.01
C GLU A 49 -4.16 14.32 19.51
N GLY A 50 -3.47 14.13 18.38
CA GLY A 50 -2.64 15.18 17.79
C GLY A 50 -3.43 16.42 17.38
N ILE A 51 -4.64 16.26 16.85
CA ILE A 51 -5.55 17.36 16.54
C ILE A 51 -5.97 18.09 17.84
N PHE A 52 -6.23 17.34 18.90
CA PHE A 52 -6.59 17.91 20.20
C PHE A 52 -5.46 18.76 20.77
N LEU A 53 -4.23 18.22 20.79
CA LEU A 53 -3.03 18.95 21.24
C LEU A 53 -2.81 20.22 20.42
N TYR A 54 -2.87 20.11 19.09
CA TYR A 54 -2.67 21.23 18.18
C TYR A 54 -3.69 22.35 18.41
N LYS A 55 -4.96 22.01 18.68
CA LYS A 55 -6.03 23.00 18.97
C LYS A 55 -5.87 23.71 20.31
N HIS A 56 -5.06 23.17 21.22
CA HIS A 56 -4.77 23.76 22.53
C HIS A 56 -3.38 24.40 22.57
N ASP A 57 -2.81 24.74 21.41
CA ASP A 57 -1.48 25.35 21.27
C ASP A 57 -0.34 24.51 21.89
N VAL A 58 -0.54 23.19 21.98
CA VAL A 58 0.48 22.22 22.39
C VAL A 58 1.06 21.56 21.15
N ASP A 59 2.38 21.63 20.98
CA ASP A 59 3.07 20.97 19.86
C ASP A 59 2.87 19.45 19.90
N PRO A 60 2.14 18.85 18.92
CA PRO A 60 1.91 17.41 18.89
C PRO A 60 3.20 16.60 18.72
N TYR A 61 4.24 17.19 18.13
CA TYR A 61 5.52 16.53 17.84
C TYR A 61 6.53 16.62 19.00
N SER A 62 6.23 17.38 20.05
CA SER A 62 7.08 17.44 21.24
C SER A 62 7.06 16.14 22.06
N GLY A 63 5.94 15.39 22.00
CA GLY A 63 5.71 14.17 22.77
C GLY A 63 6.06 12.86 22.05
N GLY A 64 5.57 11.76 22.61
CA GLY A 64 5.70 10.40 22.05
C GLY A 64 4.40 9.80 21.49
N ALA A 65 3.28 10.53 21.56
CA ALA A 65 1.96 9.99 21.22
C ALA A 65 1.60 10.14 19.72
N PHE A 66 2.20 11.09 19.01
CA PHE A 66 1.80 11.47 17.66
C PHE A 66 2.91 11.27 16.63
N TYR A 67 2.62 10.44 15.61
CA TYR A 67 3.56 10.09 14.53
C TYR A 67 3.00 10.33 13.13
N HIS A 68 1.83 10.97 13.01
CA HIS A 68 1.25 11.27 11.70
C HIS A 68 1.92 12.47 11.06
N SER A 69 1.87 12.51 9.72
CA SER A 69 2.36 13.65 8.95
C SER A 69 1.66 14.97 9.31
N PRO A 70 2.37 16.11 9.31
CA PRO A 70 1.73 17.42 9.40
C PRO A 70 0.71 17.69 8.30
N LEU A 71 0.79 17.00 7.15
CA LEU A 71 -0.23 17.09 6.12
C LEU A 71 -1.59 16.58 6.62
N TYR A 72 -1.63 15.47 7.36
CA TYR A 72 -2.86 15.00 7.99
C TYR A 72 -3.33 15.96 9.07
N LEU A 73 -2.40 16.44 9.92
CA LEU A 73 -2.75 17.39 10.96
C LEU A 73 -3.43 18.65 10.38
N SER A 74 -2.87 19.23 9.32
CA SER A 74 -3.45 20.36 8.60
C SER A 74 -4.80 20.00 7.97
N LEU A 75 -4.88 18.88 7.27
CA LEU A 75 -6.08 18.45 6.57
C LEU A 75 -7.28 18.25 7.52
N PHE A 76 -7.07 17.62 8.67
CA PHE A 76 -8.12 17.31 9.65
C PHE A 76 -8.43 18.46 10.63
N THR A 77 -7.54 19.44 10.75
CA THR A 77 -7.83 20.66 11.51
C THR A 77 -8.60 21.69 10.67
N THR A 78 -8.47 21.66 9.34
CA THR A 78 -9.02 22.70 8.44
C THR A 78 -10.18 22.24 7.55
N VAL A 79 -10.05 21.08 6.89
CA VAL A 79 -10.97 20.66 5.82
C VAL A 79 -11.85 19.50 6.27
N LEU A 80 -11.24 18.46 6.83
CA LEU A 80 -11.95 17.22 7.12
C LEU A 80 -12.72 17.28 8.44
N PRO A 81 -13.91 16.65 8.49
CA PRO A 81 -14.73 16.63 9.68
C PRO A 81 -14.13 15.74 10.76
N THR A 82 -14.46 16.02 12.02
CA THR A 82 -14.10 15.18 13.18
C THR A 82 -15.22 14.25 13.63
N SER A 83 -16.42 14.36 13.05
CA SER A 83 -17.55 13.46 13.35
C SER A 83 -17.30 12.08 12.73
N ARG A 84 -17.41 11.02 13.54
CA ARG A 84 -17.22 9.62 13.10
C ARG A 84 -18.05 9.26 11.87
N PHE A 85 -19.31 9.69 11.82
CA PHE A 85 -20.19 9.44 10.68
C PHE A 85 -19.65 10.06 9.39
N LEU A 86 -19.21 11.32 9.44
CA LEU A 86 -18.64 11.99 8.28
C LEU A 86 -17.28 11.41 7.90
N CYS A 87 -16.46 10.99 8.87
CA CYS A 87 -15.21 10.29 8.59
C CYS A 87 -15.48 8.98 7.82
N ARG A 88 -16.49 8.19 8.20
CA ARG A 88 -16.86 6.97 7.45
C ARG A 88 -17.22 7.25 5.99
N LEU A 89 -17.94 8.35 5.73
CA LEU A 89 -18.22 8.80 4.37
C LEU A 89 -16.92 9.11 3.62
N VAL A 90 -16.04 9.89 4.23
CA VAL A 90 -14.74 10.25 3.64
C VAL A 90 -13.89 9.02 3.36
N TRP A 91 -13.76 8.09 4.31
CA TRP A 91 -12.99 6.86 4.14
C TRP A 91 -13.57 5.96 3.06
N THR A 92 -14.89 5.86 2.96
CA THR A 92 -15.54 5.11 1.87
C THR A 92 -15.26 5.76 0.52
N LEU A 93 -15.28 7.09 0.44
CA LEU A 93 -14.93 7.83 -0.78
C LEU A 93 -13.45 7.65 -1.17
N VAL A 94 -12.54 7.67 -0.19
CA VAL A 94 -11.10 7.43 -0.41
C VAL A 94 -10.86 6.03 -1.00
N ASP A 95 -11.49 5.00 -0.45
CA ASP A 95 -11.38 3.64 -1.00
C ASP A 95 -12.09 3.51 -2.35
N ALA A 96 -13.18 4.23 -2.59
CA ALA A 96 -13.80 4.32 -3.91
C ALA A 96 -12.84 4.95 -4.94
N LEU A 97 -12.14 6.03 -4.58
CA LEU A 97 -11.12 6.63 -5.44
C LEU A 97 -9.94 5.66 -5.69
N GLY A 98 -9.51 4.91 -4.67
CA GLY A 98 -8.52 3.85 -4.81
C GLY A 98 -8.97 2.75 -5.78
N ALA A 99 -10.17 2.22 -5.62
CA ALA A 99 -10.74 1.21 -6.51
C ALA A 99 -10.89 1.73 -7.96
N TRP A 100 -11.34 2.98 -8.13
CA TRP A 100 -11.40 3.63 -9.44
C TRP A 100 -10.02 3.74 -10.07
N ALA A 101 -9.00 4.09 -9.29
CA ALA A 101 -7.62 4.16 -9.77
C ALA A 101 -7.08 2.79 -10.17
N LEU A 102 -7.38 1.73 -9.41
CA LEU A 102 -6.99 0.36 -9.74
C LEU A 102 -7.60 -0.12 -11.06
N VAL A 103 -8.90 0.13 -11.28
CA VAL A 103 -9.57 -0.15 -12.57
C VAL A 103 -8.96 0.67 -13.70
N GLY A 104 -8.63 1.93 -13.44
CA GLY A 104 -7.93 2.78 -14.39
C GLY A 104 -6.57 2.20 -14.80
N ILE A 105 -5.78 1.69 -13.84
CA ILE A 105 -4.48 1.06 -14.13
C ILE A 105 -4.66 -0.16 -15.03
N TRP A 106 -5.66 -1.01 -14.75
CA TRP A 106 -6.00 -2.17 -15.60
C TRP A 106 -6.30 -1.76 -17.05
N ARG A 107 -7.15 -0.75 -17.22
CA ARG A 107 -7.54 -0.24 -18.53
C ARG A 107 -6.37 0.31 -19.31
N GLU A 108 -5.49 1.08 -18.68
CA GLU A 108 -4.28 1.60 -19.32
C GLU A 108 -3.29 0.48 -19.68
N ARG A 109 -3.15 -0.52 -18.80
CA ARG A 109 -2.31 -1.70 -19.02
C ARG A 109 -2.73 -2.48 -20.26
N GLN A 110 -4.03 -2.66 -20.45
CA GLN A 110 -4.63 -3.39 -21.58
C GLN A 110 -5.02 -2.51 -22.78
N THR A 111 -4.82 -1.19 -22.71
CA THR A 111 -5.30 -0.21 -23.72
C THR A 111 -6.81 -0.29 -24.00
N LEU A 112 -7.63 -0.50 -22.96
CA LEU A 112 -9.08 -0.67 -23.08
C LEU A 112 -9.82 0.56 -22.56
N GLU A 113 -10.91 0.97 -23.22
CA GLU A 113 -11.81 2.01 -22.68
C GLU A 113 -12.71 1.44 -21.56
N SER A 114 -13.09 0.17 -21.68
CA SER A 114 -13.89 -0.59 -20.73
C SER A 114 -13.58 -2.08 -20.86
N SER A 115 -13.65 -2.82 -19.75
CA SER A 115 -13.47 -4.27 -19.73
C SER A 115 -14.57 -4.96 -18.92
N SER A 116 -14.87 -6.22 -19.27
CA SER A 116 -15.74 -7.08 -18.45
C SER A 116 -15.21 -7.26 -17.01
N ARG A 117 -13.90 -7.15 -16.82
CA ARG A 117 -13.21 -7.35 -15.53
C ARG A 117 -13.23 -6.13 -14.62
N ASP A 118 -13.66 -4.97 -15.11
CA ASP A 118 -13.62 -3.71 -14.34
C ASP A 118 -14.36 -3.84 -13.00
N THR A 119 -15.54 -4.46 -13.00
CA THR A 119 -16.33 -4.68 -11.77
C THR A 119 -15.66 -5.69 -10.84
N LEU A 120 -15.03 -6.73 -11.38
CA LEU A 120 -14.29 -7.71 -10.58
C LEU A 120 -13.10 -7.05 -9.89
N ILE A 121 -12.34 -6.20 -10.60
CA ILE A 121 -11.17 -5.50 -10.05
C ILE A 121 -11.60 -4.49 -8.98
N ALA A 122 -12.68 -3.73 -9.23
CA ALA A 122 -13.24 -2.84 -8.22
C ALA A 122 -13.71 -3.61 -6.97
N ALA A 123 -14.41 -4.74 -7.15
CA ALA A 123 -14.86 -5.57 -6.05
C ALA A 123 -13.68 -6.20 -5.28
N ALA A 124 -12.64 -6.66 -5.98
CA ALA A 124 -11.44 -7.24 -5.39
C ALA A 124 -10.72 -6.25 -4.46
N TYR A 125 -10.77 -4.94 -4.74
CA TYR A 125 -10.25 -3.92 -3.83
C TYR A 125 -11.27 -3.55 -2.73
N LEU A 126 -12.52 -3.24 -3.11
CA LEU A 126 -13.54 -2.71 -2.20
C LEU A 126 -14.02 -3.74 -1.17
N PHE A 127 -13.89 -5.03 -1.43
CA PHE A 127 -14.33 -6.09 -0.53
C PHE A 127 -13.19 -7.01 -0.08
N ASN A 128 -11.93 -6.60 -0.30
CA ASN A 128 -10.81 -7.26 0.35
C ASN A 128 -10.89 -6.99 1.86
N PRO A 129 -11.03 -8.02 2.73
CA PRO A 129 -11.12 -7.82 4.17
C PRO A 129 -9.91 -7.08 4.74
N TYR A 130 -8.72 -7.25 4.13
CA TYR A 130 -7.50 -6.59 4.57
C TYR A 130 -7.47 -5.09 4.28
N LEU A 131 -8.29 -4.59 3.35
CA LEU A 131 -8.47 -3.15 3.11
C LEU A 131 -9.75 -2.63 3.77
N PHE A 132 -10.80 -3.45 3.76
CA PHE A 132 -12.10 -3.12 4.29
C PHE A 132 -12.09 -2.91 5.81
N LEU A 133 -11.47 -3.81 6.57
CA LEU A 133 -11.44 -3.71 8.04
C LEU A 133 -10.62 -2.50 8.53
N PRO A 134 -9.40 -2.22 8.03
CA PRO A 134 -8.68 -0.98 8.38
C PRO A 134 -9.44 0.29 8.03
N ASN A 135 -10.20 0.30 6.94
CA ASN A 135 -11.03 1.43 6.57
C ASN A 135 -12.20 1.64 7.55
N LEU A 136 -12.82 0.57 8.04
CA LEU A 136 -13.82 0.64 9.12
C LEU A 136 -13.23 1.15 10.44
N ALA A 137 -11.98 0.78 10.73
CA ALA A 137 -11.18 1.29 11.84
C ALA A 137 -10.71 2.75 11.65
N LEU A 138 -11.07 3.40 10.53
CA LEU A 138 -10.63 4.74 10.15
C LEU A 138 -9.10 4.86 10.03
N SER A 139 -8.37 3.79 9.73
CA SER A 139 -6.92 3.85 9.53
C SER A 139 -6.57 4.79 8.38
N THR A 140 -5.59 5.67 8.56
CA THR A 140 -5.13 6.56 7.48
C THR A 140 -4.41 5.80 6.36
N ALA A 141 -4.15 4.50 6.51
CA ALA A 141 -3.63 3.64 5.44
C ALA A 141 -4.50 3.65 4.17
N SER A 142 -5.82 3.89 4.29
CA SER A 142 -6.70 4.08 3.13
C SER A 142 -6.26 5.24 2.24
N PHE A 143 -5.83 6.36 2.82
CA PHE A 143 -5.34 7.51 2.06
C PHE A 143 -3.99 7.20 1.39
N GLU A 144 -3.09 6.50 2.08
CA GLU A 144 -1.82 6.04 1.51
C GLU A 144 -2.06 5.13 0.30
N ASN A 145 -2.96 4.15 0.43
CA ASN A 145 -3.32 3.23 -0.64
C ASN A 145 -3.96 3.95 -1.84
N MET A 146 -4.86 4.90 -1.60
CA MET A 146 -5.44 5.73 -2.65
C MET A 146 -4.37 6.54 -3.39
N LEU A 147 -3.47 7.21 -2.66
CA LEU A 147 -2.40 8.02 -3.26
C LEU A 147 -1.40 7.17 -4.05
N GLN A 148 -1.05 5.98 -3.53
CA GLN A 148 -0.21 5.01 -4.22
C GLN A 148 -0.83 4.58 -5.56
N LEU A 149 -2.13 4.28 -5.59
CA LEU A 149 -2.84 3.89 -6.81
C LEU A 149 -3.03 5.07 -7.77
N LEU A 150 -3.29 6.28 -7.27
CA LEU A 150 -3.38 7.48 -8.12
C LEU A 150 -2.04 7.80 -8.77
N ALA A 151 -0.94 7.74 -8.02
CA ALA A 151 0.41 7.93 -8.56
C ALA A 151 0.72 6.92 -9.68
N LEU A 152 0.42 5.64 -9.45
CA LEU A 152 0.54 4.58 -10.45
C LEU A 152 -0.35 4.83 -11.67
N LEU A 153 -1.63 5.18 -11.49
CA LEU A 153 -2.55 5.47 -12.58
C LEU A 153 -2.04 6.59 -13.49
N PHE A 154 -1.60 7.70 -12.90
CA PHE A 154 -1.08 8.83 -13.68
C PHE A 154 0.23 8.48 -14.37
N ALA A 155 1.06 7.64 -13.74
CA ALA A 155 2.26 7.10 -14.38
C ALA A 155 1.93 6.20 -15.58
N CYS A 156 0.95 5.28 -15.45
CA CYS A 156 0.46 4.48 -16.57
C CYS A 156 -0.03 5.37 -17.73
N LYS A 157 -0.79 6.42 -17.42
CA LYS A 157 -1.25 7.45 -18.39
C LYS A 157 -0.14 8.33 -18.97
N GLY A 158 1.08 8.26 -18.45
CA GLY A 158 2.22 9.07 -18.92
C GLY A 158 2.19 10.52 -18.46
N ARG A 159 1.36 10.83 -17.47
CA ARG A 159 1.26 12.17 -16.89
C ARG A 159 2.24 12.27 -15.73
N ALA A 160 3.48 12.63 -16.03
CA ALA A 160 4.58 12.70 -15.06
C ALA A 160 4.26 13.61 -13.87
N SER A 161 3.90 14.88 -14.13
CA SER A 161 3.67 15.86 -13.08
C SER A 161 2.65 15.44 -12.01
N PRO A 162 1.40 15.03 -12.37
CA PRO A 162 0.45 14.50 -11.38
C PRO A 162 0.97 13.25 -10.65
N ALA A 163 1.63 12.32 -11.35
CA ALA A 163 2.15 11.11 -10.72
C ALA A 163 3.21 11.43 -9.65
N LEU A 164 4.15 12.32 -9.97
CA LEU A 164 5.22 12.74 -9.07
C LEU A 164 4.70 13.61 -7.93
N PHE A 165 3.65 14.39 -8.16
CA PHE A 165 2.95 15.15 -7.11
C PHE A 165 2.26 14.23 -6.09
N PHE A 166 1.52 13.21 -6.53
CA PHE A 166 0.92 12.24 -5.60
C PHE A 166 1.99 11.41 -4.88
N ALA A 167 3.07 11.05 -5.57
CA ALA A 167 4.20 10.36 -4.95
C ALA A 167 4.90 11.22 -3.88
N SER A 168 5.02 12.53 -4.08
CA SER A 168 5.63 13.42 -3.08
C SER A 168 4.76 13.60 -1.85
N ILE A 169 3.43 13.68 -2.01
CA ILE A 169 2.50 13.65 -0.87
C ILE A 169 2.66 12.33 -0.13
N LEU A 170 2.64 11.21 -0.85
CA LEU A 170 2.76 9.89 -0.25
C LEU A 170 4.07 9.71 0.53
N LEU A 171 5.20 10.25 0.06
CA LEU A 171 6.47 10.28 0.80
C LEU A 171 6.33 10.95 2.18
N HIS A 172 5.57 12.04 2.24
CA HIS A 172 5.37 12.79 3.49
C HIS A 172 4.39 12.10 4.44
N LEU A 173 3.53 11.20 3.94
CA LEU A 173 2.65 10.38 4.76
C LEU A 173 3.34 9.09 5.22
N SER A 174 4.19 8.51 4.37
CA SER A 174 4.81 7.20 4.57
C SER A 174 6.18 7.14 3.91
N LEU A 175 7.24 7.17 4.73
CA LEU A 175 8.64 7.27 4.26
C LEU A 175 9.01 6.13 3.30
N HIS A 176 8.53 4.91 3.57
CA HIS A 176 8.87 3.72 2.78
C HIS A 176 8.37 3.77 1.34
N SER A 177 7.41 4.65 1.03
CA SER A 177 6.93 4.84 -0.36
C SER A 177 8.03 5.34 -1.31
N VAL A 178 9.11 5.94 -0.79
CA VAL A 178 10.28 6.33 -1.60
C VAL A 178 10.92 5.15 -2.34
N LEU A 179 10.80 3.94 -1.79
CA LEU A 179 11.35 2.71 -2.39
C LEU A 179 10.60 2.31 -3.67
N LEU A 180 9.43 2.90 -3.93
CA LEU A 180 8.64 2.73 -5.15
C LEU A 180 8.94 3.79 -6.21
N LEU A 181 9.79 4.79 -5.91
CA LEU A 181 10.18 5.81 -6.87
C LEU A 181 10.92 5.24 -8.10
N PRO A 182 11.86 4.28 -7.97
CA PRO A 182 12.54 3.71 -9.13
C PRO A 182 11.60 3.05 -10.14
N PRO A 183 10.69 2.12 -9.77
CA PRO A 183 9.75 1.56 -10.75
C PRO A 183 8.74 2.60 -11.26
N PHE A 184 8.38 3.65 -10.50
CA PHE A 184 7.56 4.77 -11.02
C PHE A 184 8.26 5.53 -12.15
N ILE A 185 9.54 5.83 -11.98
CA ILE A 185 10.33 6.51 -13.02
C ILE A 185 10.46 5.59 -14.24
N LEU A 186 10.74 4.30 -14.04
CA LEU A 186 10.78 3.32 -15.14
C LEU A 186 9.45 3.26 -15.88
N LEU A 187 8.32 3.27 -15.17
CA LEU A 187 6.97 3.26 -15.74
C LEU A 187 6.68 4.54 -16.55
N LEU A 188 7.14 5.71 -16.07
CA LEU A 188 7.01 6.99 -16.79
C LEU A 188 7.85 7.03 -18.08
N LEU A 189 9.04 6.42 -18.05
CA LEU A 189 9.93 6.34 -19.22
C LEU A 189 9.48 5.31 -20.25
N SER A 190 8.74 4.29 -19.81
CA SER A 190 8.28 3.17 -20.64
C SER A 190 6.75 3.17 -20.77
N SER A 191 6.13 2.00 -20.65
CA SER A 191 4.69 1.81 -20.82
C SER A 191 4.16 0.86 -19.74
N PRO A 192 2.85 0.89 -19.44
CA PRO A 192 2.23 -0.03 -18.50
C PRO A 192 1.94 -1.42 -19.09
N HIS A 193 2.29 -1.69 -20.35
CA HIS A 193 1.91 -2.91 -21.06
C HIS A 193 2.63 -4.15 -20.53
N SER A 194 1.92 -5.28 -20.59
CA SER A 194 2.47 -6.57 -20.19
C SER A 194 3.48 -7.07 -21.23
N HIS A 195 4.73 -7.16 -20.82
CA HIS A 195 5.79 -7.85 -21.56
C HIS A 195 6.33 -9.06 -20.78
N LEU A 196 5.54 -9.60 -19.83
CA LEU A 196 5.94 -10.77 -19.05
C LEU A 196 6.05 -12.03 -19.90
N VAL A 197 5.12 -12.23 -20.85
CA VAL A 197 5.14 -13.39 -21.78
C VAL A 197 6.34 -13.35 -22.71
N ASN A 198 6.64 -12.17 -23.26
CA ASN A 198 7.76 -11.95 -24.19
C ASN A 198 8.66 -10.82 -23.66
N PRO A 199 9.60 -11.13 -22.74
CA PRO A 199 10.49 -10.13 -22.15
C PRO A 199 11.34 -9.45 -23.22
N LYS A 200 11.14 -8.14 -23.40
CA LYS A 200 11.97 -7.30 -24.26
C LYS A 200 13.04 -6.60 -23.43
N VAL A 201 14.17 -6.26 -24.05
CA VAL A 201 15.15 -5.36 -23.39
C VAL A 201 14.44 -4.05 -23.09
N PHE A 202 14.74 -3.42 -21.95
CA PHE A 202 14.17 -2.12 -21.63
C PHE A 202 14.49 -1.12 -22.75
N ILE A 203 13.46 -0.72 -23.46
CA ILE A 203 13.48 0.39 -24.39
C ILE A 203 12.50 1.38 -23.81
N ALA A 204 12.92 2.63 -23.65
CA ALA A 204 12.03 3.68 -23.21
C ALA A 204 11.05 4.03 -24.35
N TYR A 205 9.99 3.23 -24.45
CA TYR A 205 9.04 3.23 -25.57
C TYR A 205 8.29 4.57 -25.73
N ARG A 206 8.07 5.29 -24.62
CA ARG A 206 7.25 6.51 -24.62
C ARG A 206 8.00 7.75 -25.09
N ASN A 207 9.32 7.76 -24.93
CA ASN A 207 10.18 8.81 -25.43
C ASN A 207 11.35 8.15 -26.18
N PRO A 208 11.38 8.14 -27.52
CA PRO A 208 12.51 7.59 -28.27
C PRO A 208 13.83 8.36 -28.05
N LYS A 209 13.77 9.53 -27.38
CA LYS A 209 14.91 10.30 -26.87
C LYS A 209 15.13 10.14 -25.36
N ALA A 210 14.45 9.20 -24.70
CA ALA A 210 14.54 8.98 -23.27
C ALA A 210 15.98 8.64 -22.91
N SER A 211 16.63 9.70 -22.45
CA SER A 211 17.99 9.72 -21.99
C SER A 211 17.95 9.68 -20.48
N LEU A 212 19.09 9.36 -19.88
CA LEU A 212 19.36 9.58 -18.46
C LEU A 212 18.95 11.01 -18.03
N SER A 213 19.01 11.98 -18.93
CA SER A 213 18.50 13.35 -18.71
C SER A 213 16.99 13.43 -18.41
N THR A 214 16.14 12.63 -19.07
CA THR A 214 14.69 12.62 -18.81
C THR A 214 14.39 12.03 -17.44
N ALA A 215 15.08 10.94 -17.08
CA ALA A 215 14.97 10.35 -15.74
C ALA A 215 15.39 11.35 -14.65
N LEU A 216 16.51 12.06 -14.86
CA LEU A 216 16.95 13.12 -13.96
C LEU A 216 15.95 14.27 -13.86
N SER A 217 15.27 14.62 -14.96
CA SER A 217 14.21 15.63 -14.94
C SER A 217 13.03 15.22 -14.07
N TYR A 218 12.58 13.96 -14.16
CA TYR A 218 11.50 13.45 -13.29
C TYR A 218 11.92 13.37 -11.83
N ILE A 219 13.16 12.98 -11.55
CA ILE A 219 13.72 13.01 -10.19
C ILE A 219 13.75 14.46 -9.69
N GLY A 220 14.22 15.41 -10.50
CA GLY A 220 14.24 16.82 -10.16
C GLY A 220 12.86 17.38 -9.83
N GLU A 221 11.86 17.06 -10.65
CA GLU A 221 10.47 17.47 -10.41
C GLU A 221 9.90 16.86 -9.11
N PHE A 222 10.15 15.58 -8.86
CA PHE A 222 9.77 14.93 -7.59
C PHE A 222 10.43 15.60 -6.38
N LEU A 223 11.71 15.95 -6.47
CA LEU A 223 12.44 16.64 -5.41
C LEU A 223 11.89 18.05 -5.17
N VAL A 224 11.50 18.77 -6.22
CA VAL A 224 10.83 20.08 -6.10
C VAL A 224 9.51 19.95 -5.36
N TYR A 225 8.64 19.01 -5.77
CA TYR A 225 7.38 18.78 -5.05
C TYR A 225 7.60 18.33 -3.61
N SER A 226 8.61 17.47 -3.37
CA SER A 226 8.95 17.00 -2.03
C SER A 226 9.46 18.15 -1.15
N ALA A 227 10.27 19.06 -1.68
CA ALA A 227 10.73 20.24 -0.97
C ALA A 227 9.57 21.19 -0.62
N ILE A 228 8.62 21.38 -1.52
CA ILE A 228 7.40 22.16 -1.27
C ILE A 228 6.57 21.51 -0.15
N MET A 229 6.35 20.19 -0.21
CA MET A 229 5.61 19.47 0.84
C MET A 229 6.33 19.52 2.19
N SER A 230 7.65 19.41 2.20
CA SER A 230 8.46 19.55 3.43
C SER A 230 8.34 20.96 4.02
N LEU A 231 8.33 22.00 3.18
CA LEU A 231 8.09 23.37 3.63
C LEU A 231 6.70 23.50 4.24
N CYS A 232 5.65 23.00 3.59
CA CYS A 232 4.29 22.98 4.14
C CYS A 232 4.21 22.21 5.47
N CYS A 233 4.93 21.09 5.59
CA CYS A 233 4.96 20.32 6.82
C CYS A 233 5.62 21.10 7.97
N THR A 234 6.76 21.72 7.68
CA THR A 234 7.52 22.53 8.65
C THR A 234 6.75 23.78 9.07
N THR A 235 5.97 24.41 8.19
CA THR A 235 5.13 25.55 8.58
C THR A 235 3.96 25.13 9.46
N VAL A 236 3.31 23.99 9.18
CA VAL A 236 2.21 23.46 10.01
C VAL A 236 2.71 23.04 11.38
N ALA A 237 3.86 22.36 11.45
CA ALA A 237 4.44 21.87 12.70
C ALA A 237 5.17 22.96 13.51
N GLY A 238 5.39 24.15 12.95
CA GLY A 238 6.15 25.21 13.62
C GLY A 238 7.67 24.95 13.73
N GLY A 239 8.20 23.97 12.98
CA GLY A 239 9.61 23.56 13.03
C GLY A 239 9.88 22.22 12.35
N TRP A 240 11.11 21.72 12.47
CA TRP A 240 11.55 20.46 11.84
C TRP A 240 11.34 19.21 12.71
N GLY A 241 10.77 19.36 13.92
CA GLY A 241 10.56 18.24 14.85
C GLY A 241 9.68 17.11 14.28
N TRP A 242 8.78 17.43 13.34
CA TRP A 242 7.96 16.44 12.66
C TRP A 242 8.77 15.40 11.88
N VAL A 243 9.97 15.73 11.41
CA VAL A 243 10.81 14.78 10.63
C VAL A 243 11.21 13.60 11.51
N GLU A 244 11.69 13.86 12.72
CA GLU A 244 12.06 12.80 13.66
C GLU A 244 10.85 11.96 14.05
N LYS A 245 9.71 12.60 14.31
CA LYS A 245 8.50 11.93 14.80
C LYS A 245 7.70 11.20 13.70
N THR A 246 7.78 11.63 12.45
CA THR A 246 7.02 11.04 11.34
C THR A 246 7.88 10.11 10.49
N TRP A 247 9.08 10.55 10.10
CA TRP A 247 9.99 9.74 9.29
C TRP A 247 10.97 8.96 10.15
N GLY A 248 11.50 9.58 11.21
CA GLY A 248 12.44 8.95 12.12
C GLY A 248 11.84 7.77 12.89
N VAL A 249 10.57 7.83 13.29
CA VAL A 249 9.85 6.76 14.01
C VAL A 249 9.94 5.41 13.29
N VAL A 250 9.95 5.43 11.96
CA VAL A 250 9.96 4.23 11.13
C VAL A 250 11.36 3.59 11.05
N LEU A 251 12.41 4.37 11.36
CA LEU A 251 13.80 3.92 11.39
C LEU A 251 14.26 3.58 12.82
N THR A 252 13.78 4.31 13.81
CA THR A 252 14.18 4.16 15.22
C THR A 252 13.28 3.22 16.02
N LEU A 253 12.08 2.92 15.51
CA LEU A 253 11.07 2.03 16.09
C LEU A 253 10.90 2.25 17.62
N PRO A 254 10.56 3.48 18.07
CA PRO A 254 10.44 3.79 19.49
C PRO A 254 9.20 3.14 20.12
N ASP A 255 8.18 2.86 19.30
CA ASP A 255 6.92 2.26 19.74
C ASP A 255 6.87 0.79 19.30
N LEU A 256 6.70 -0.11 20.27
CA LEU A 256 6.65 -1.56 20.05
C LEU A 256 5.24 -2.12 20.28
N THR A 257 4.22 -1.27 20.16
CA THR A 257 2.81 -1.70 20.18
C THR A 257 2.65 -2.90 19.22
N PRO A 258 2.02 -4.00 19.68
CA PRO A 258 1.90 -5.21 18.90
C PRO A 258 1.22 -4.92 17.56
N ASN A 259 1.58 -5.63 16.50
CA ASN A 259 0.96 -5.48 15.19
C ASN A 259 1.17 -6.76 14.36
N PRO A 260 0.53 -6.93 13.19
CA PRO A 260 0.73 -8.11 12.33
C PRO A 260 2.14 -8.25 11.73
N GLY A 261 3.03 -7.27 11.94
CA GLY A 261 4.38 -7.24 11.40
C GLY A 261 5.41 -8.02 12.20
N LEU A 262 6.60 -8.14 11.61
CA LEU A 262 7.71 -8.94 12.14
C LEU A 262 8.60 -8.18 13.13
N TRP A 263 8.48 -6.85 13.21
CA TRP A 263 9.45 -6.02 13.94
C TRP A 263 9.16 -5.96 15.44
N TRP A 264 7.90 -5.72 15.84
CA TRP A 264 7.57 -5.30 17.20
C TRP A 264 8.06 -6.30 18.27
N TYR A 265 7.82 -7.60 18.07
CA TYR A 265 8.18 -8.62 19.04
C TYR A 265 9.69 -8.89 19.02
N PHE A 266 10.29 -8.96 17.83
CA PHE A 266 11.74 -9.12 17.69
C PHE A 266 12.52 -8.03 18.42
N PHE A 267 12.08 -6.76 18.29
CA PHE A 267 12.69 -5.63 19.01
C PHE A 267 12.24 -5.50 20.47
N THR A 268 11.16 -6.19 20.88
CA THR A 268 10.79 -6.30 22.30
C THR A 268 11.75 -7.22 23.05
N GLU A 269 12.16 -8.32 22.43
CA GLU A 269 13.10 -9.28 23.04
C GLU A 269 14.57 -8.89 22.90
N MET A 270 14.88 -7.89 22.08
CA MET A 270 16.24 -7.46 21.78
C MET A 270 16.86 -6.64 22.93
N PHE A 271 18.08 -7.00 23.33
CA PHE A 271 18.86 -6.15 24.24
C PHE A 271 19.20 -4.80 23.58
N ASP A 272 19.11 -3.73 24.37
CA ASP A 272 19.32 -2.36 23.88
C ASP A 272 20.66 -2.14 23.18
N HIS A 273 21.71 -2.83 23.64
CA HIS A 273 23.03 -2.76 23.01
C HIS A 273 23.03 -3.19 21.54
N PHE A 274 22.20 -4.17 21.16
CA PHE A 274 22.12 -4.70 19.79
C PHE A 274 21.05 -4.01 18.93
N ARG A 275 20.12 -3.27 19.55
CA ARG A 275 19.00 -2.64 18.85
C ARG A 275 19.44 -1.78 17.65
N PRO A 276 20.42 -0.86 17.74
CA PRO A 276 20.82 -0.03 16.59
C PRO A 276 21.33 -0.86 15.40
N PHE A 277 22.06 -1.94 15.66
CA PHE A 277 22.57 -2.82 14.61
C PHE A 277 21.42 -3.49 13.84
N PHE A 278 20.45 -4.07 14.55
CA PHE A 278 19.33 -4.74 13.90
C PHE A 278 18.35 -3.78 13.22
N LEU A 279 18.15 -2.57 13.76
CA LEU A 279 17.37 -1.53 13.07
C LEU A 279 17.99 -1.18 11.71
N MET A 280 19.32 -1.05 11.66
CA MET A 280 20.04 -0.84 10.39
C MET A 280 19.86 -2.04 9.45
N VAL A 281 20.06 -3.28 9.92
CA VAL A 281 19.94 -4.48 9.09
C VAL A 281 18.54 -4.60 8.48
N PHE A 282 17.49 -4.43 9.29
CA PHE A 282 16.11 -4.55 8.82
C PHE A 282 15.73 -3.40 7.86
N SER A 283 16.26 -2.19 8.07
CA SER A 283 16.04 -1.06 7.15
C SER A 283 16.74 -1.28 5.80
N VAL A 284 18.00 -1.75 5.81
CA VAL A 284 18.75 -2.07 4.58
C VAL A 284 18.13 -3.25 3.84
N HIS A 285 17.56 -4.21 4.57
CA HIS A 285 16.85 -5.35 3.99
C HIS A 285 15.68 -4.91 3.08
N LEU A 286 14.99 -3.81 3.40
CA LEU A 286 13.95 -3.27 2.52
C LEU A 286 14.54 -2.64 1.25
N LEU A 287 15.65 -1.93 1.39
CA LEU A 287 16.32 -1.25 0.28
C LEU A 287 16.93 -2.22 -0.75
N MET A 288 17.48 -3.35 -0.29
CA MET A 288 18.19 -4.28 -1.17
C MET A 288 17.31 -4.93 -2.25
N TYR A 289 15.98 -4.96 -2.09
CA TYR A 289 15.05 -5.51 -3.08
C TYR A 289 14.80 -4.58 -4.27
N VAL A 290 15.02 -3.28 -4.12
CA VAL A 290 14.64 -2.27 -5.11
C VAL A 290 15.37 -2.49 -6.45
N ALA A 291 16.70 -2.56 -6.41
CA ALA A 291 17.48 -2.71 -7.63
C ALA A 291 17.28 -4.07 -8.33
N PRO A 292 17.34 -5.23 -7.65
CA PRO A 292 17.12 -6.53 -8.30
C PRO A 292 15.73 -6.66 -8.94
N ILE A 293 14.66 -6.19 -8.27
CA ILE A 293 13.30 -6.27 -8.82
C ILE A 293 13.17 -5.36 -10.05
N CYS A 294 13.65 -4.13 -9.97
CA CYS A 294 13.60 -3.19 -11.11
C CYS A 294 14.42 -3.69 -12.31
N LEU A 295 15.60 -4.27 -12.07
CA LEU A 295 16.43 -4.85 -13.13
C LEU A 295 15.77 -6.09 -13.75
N LYS A 296 15.17 -6.96 -12.93
CA LYS A 296 14.57 -8.20 -13.41
C LYS A 296 13.29 -7.97 -14.21
N PHE A 297 12.42 -7.09 -13.72
CA PHE A 297 11.14 -6.75 -14.35
C PHE A 297 11.20 -5.41 -15.09
N GLN A 298 12.37 -5.01 -15.60
CA GLN A 298 12.54 -3.77 -16.36
C GLN A 298 11.59 -3.65 -17.56
N HIS A 299 11.14 -4.78 -18.12
CA HIS A 299 10.21 -4.86 -19.24
C HIS A 299 8.73 -4.68 -18.84
N ASP A 300 8.39 -4.85 -17.56
CA ASP A 300 7.07 -4.54 -16.99
C ASP A 300 7.25 -3.80 -15.64
N PRO A 301 7.52 -2.48 -15.67
CA PRO A 301 7.73 -1.72 -14.44
C PRO A 301 6.51 -1.65 -13.53
N LEU A 302 5.30 -1.85 -14.07
CA LEU A 302 4.09 -1.96 -13.25
C LEU A 302 4.11 -3.24 -12.41
N PHE A 303 4.57 -4.35 -12.99
CA PHE A 303 4.85 -5.59 -12.25
C PHE A 303 5.98 -5.39 -11.22
N ALA A 304 7.02 -4.61 -11.54
CA ALA A 304 8.07 -4.26 -10.59
C ALA A 304 7.52 -3.47 -9.38
N SER A 305 6.65 -2.49 -9.59
CA SER A 305 5.94 -1.77 -8.52
C SER A 305 5.06 -2.72 -7.68
N PHE A 306 4.33 -3.62 -8.33
CA PHE A 306 3.51 -4.63 -7.66
C PHE A 306 4.35 -5.55 -6.77
N ALA A 307 5.48 -6.06 -7.26
CA ALA A 307 6.40 -6.87 -6.48
C ALA A 307 6.96 -6.10 -5.28
N LEU A 308 7.42 -4.86 -5.47
CA LEU A 308 7.93 -4.05 -4.36
C LEU A 308 6.87 -3.73 -3.31
N LEU A 309 5.60 -3.54 -3.70
CA LEU A 309 4.49 -3.44 -2.76
C LEU A 309 4.31 -4.73 -1.95
N GLY A 310 4.50 -5.90 -2.55
CA GLY A 310 4.51 -7.17 -1.82
C GLY A 310 5.65 -7.27 -0.79
N VAL A 311 6.85 -6.82 -1.15
CA VAL A 311 7.99 -6.74 -0.22
C VAL A 311 7.67 -5.82 0.96
N LEU A 312 7.14 -4.61 0.68
CA LEU A 312 6.75 -3.68 1.73
C LEU A 312 5.61 -4.23 2.60
N GLY A 313 4.61 -4.87 1.98
CA GLY A 313 3.49 -5.53 2.66
C GLY A 313 3.86 -6.75 3.50
N MET A 314 5.12 -7.17 3.49
CA MET A 314 5.65 -8.24 4.32
C MET A 314 6.64 -7.74 5.37
N PHE A 315 7.54 -6.84 4.97
CA PHE A 315 8.75 -6.55 5.74
C PHE A 315 8.82 -5.16 6.35
N LYS A 316 7.94 -4.21 6.00
CA LYS A 316 8.03 -2.86 6.58
C LYS A 316 7.68 -2.88 8.09
N PRO A 317 8.24 -1.97 8.90
CA PRO A 317 7.83 -1.80 10.29
C PRO A 317 6.41 -1.23 10.39
N TYR A 318 5.79 -1.36 11.56
CA TYR A 318 4.40 -0.92 11.82
C TYR A 318 3.38 -1.46 10.80
N LEU A 319 3.61 -2.69 10.34
CA LEU A 319 2.75 -3.37 9.36
C LEU A 319 1.33 -3.50 9.91
N THR A 320 0.34 -3.24 9.07
CA THR A 320 -1.09 -3.46 9.30
C THR A 320 -1.65 -4.37 8.22
N LEU A 321 -2.89 -4.86 8.38
CA LEU A 321 -3.53 -5.65 7.31
C LEU A 321 -3.64 -4.88 5.97
N ALA A 322 -3.74 -3.55 6.01
CA ALA A 322 -3.87 -2.72 4.81
C ALA A 322 -2.69 -2.86 3.83
N ASP A 323 -1.51 -3.22 4.34
CA ASP A 323 -0.27 -3.25 3.56
C ASP A 323 -0.20 -4.43 2.58
N PRO A 324 -0.30 -5.70 3.02
CA PRO A 324 -0.49 -6.81 2.09
C PRO A 324 -1.87 -6.76 1.41
N GLY A 325 -2.87 -6.11 2.01
CA GLY A 325 -4.20 -5.92 1.39
C GLY A 325 -4.13 -5.21 0.03
N LEU A 326 -3.32 -4.15 -0.10
CA LEU A 326 -3.13 -3.48 -1.37
C LEU A 326 -2.44 -4.40 -2.40
N PHE A 327 -1.37 -5.08 -1.99
CA PHE A 327 -0.64 -6.03 -2.84
C PHE A 327 -1.56 -7.14 -3.37
N LEU A 328 -2.33 -7.80 -2.50
CA LEU A 328 -3.25 -8.86 -2.88
C LEU A 328 -4.40 -8.37 -3.78
N SER A 329 -4.83 -7.11 -3.63
CA SER A 329 -5.83 -6.52 -4.52
C SER A 329 -5.26 -6.24 -5.92
N MET A 330 -3.98 -5.83 -6.00
CA MET A 330 -3.29 -5.59 -7.27
C MET A 330 -3.03 -6.87 -8.08
N TYR A 331 -3.12 -8.06 -7.46
CA TYR A 331 -3.09 -9.34 -8.17
C TYR A 331 -4.14 -9.41 -9.29
N ALA A 332 -5.27 -8.69 -9.13
CA ALA A 332 -6.32 -8.58 -10.14
C ALA A 332 -5.86 -7.96 -11.48
N LEU A 333 -4.74 -7.22 -11.48
CA LEU A 333 -4.17 -6.57 -12.66
C LEU A 333 -3.36 -7.51 -13.57
N PHE A 334 -2.99 -8.69 -13.06
CA PHE A 334 -2.05 -9.61 -13.72
C PHE A 334 -2.66 -11.01 -13.96
N PRO A 335 -3.83 -11.11 -14.60
CA PRO A 335 -4.50 -12.40 -14.77
C PRO A 335 -3.71 -13.39 -15.64
N GLU A 336 -2.80 -12.92 -16.49
CA GLU A 336 -1.91 -13.77 -17.27
C GLU A 336 -0.96 -14.61 -16.39
N THR A 337 -0.74 -14.20 -15.13
CA THR A 337 0.11 -14.93 -14.17
C THR A 337 -0.61 -16.10 -13.50
N TYR A 338 -1.95 -16.12 -13.49
CA TYR A 338 -2.73 -17.10 -12.70
C TYR A 338 -2.47 -18.56 -13.06
N PRO A 339 -2.31 -18.95 -14.35
CA PRO A 339 -2.01 -20.34 -14.70
C PRO A 339 -0.65 -20.82 -14.21
N TYR A 340 0.24 -19.90 -13.82
CA TYR A 340 1.63 -20.19 -13.49
C TYR A 340 1.94 -20.04 -11.99
N LEU A 341 0.93 -19.81 -11.15
CA LEU A 341 1.08 -19.79 -9.70
C LEU A 341 1.59 -21.14 -9.21
N TYR A 342 2.56 -21.14 -8.31
CA TYR A 342 3.24 -22.36 -7.90
C TYR A 342 2.39 -23.15 -6.91
N HIS A 343 1.90 -22.49 -5.84
CA HIS A 343 1.15 -23.08 -4.74
C HIS A 343 -0.04 -22.22 -4.29
N PRO A 344 -0.96 -21.79 -5.19
CA PRO A 344 -2.04 -20.85 -4.85
C PRO A 344 -2.98 -21.39 -3.75
N LEU A 345 -3.20 -22.70 -3.70
CA LEU A 345 -4.02 -23.33 -2.65
C LEU A 345 -3.35 -23.25 -1.27
N VAL A 346 -2.04 -23.48 -1.19
CA VAL A 346 -1.29 -23.39 0.08
C VAL A 346 -1.26 -21.95 0.55
N THR A 347 -0.97 -21.01 -0.34
CA THR A 347 -1.01 -19.57 -0.06
C THR A 347 -2.37 -19.13 0.48
N THR A 348 -3.46 -19.58 -0.16
CA THR A 348 -4.83 -19.26 0.28
C THR A 348 -5.13 -19.85 1.66
N LEU A 349 -4.72 -21.09 1.92
CA LEU A 349 -4.92 -21.74 3.23
C LEU A 349 -4.11 -21.06 4.34
N LEU A 350 -2.89 -20.59 4.05
CA LEU A 350 -2.09 -19.82 5.01
C LEU A 350 -2.78 -18.50 5.38
N HIS A 351 -3.33 -17.79 4.40
CA HIS A 351 -4.11 -16.57 4.64
C HIS A 351 -5.40 -16.85 5.42
N LEU A 352 -6.12 -17.93 5.10
CA LEU A 352 -7.32 -18.34 5.84
C LEU A 352 -6.98 -18.67 7.30
N HIS A 353 -5.88 -19.39 7.51
CA HIS A 353 -5.40 -19.73 8.83
C HIS A 353 -5.00 -18.48 9.63
N ALA A 354 -4.24 -17.57 9.04
CA ALA A 354 -3.86 -16.30 9.67
C ALA A 354 -5.10 -15.42 9.98
N ALA A 355 -6.08 -15.35 9.09
CA ALA A 355 -7.31 -14.58 9.27
C ALA A 355 -8.16 -15.08 10.46
N LEU A 356 -8.05 -16.35 10.82
CA LEU A 356 -8.71 -16.92 12.00
C LEU A 356 -7.88 -16.69 13.28
N LEU A 357 -6.57 -16.92 13.22
CA LEU A 357 -5.71 -16.91 14.40
C LEU A 357 -5.34 -15.51 14.88
N LEU A 358 -5.07 -14.57 13.98
CA LEU A 358 -4.70 -13.21 14.36
C LEU A 358 -5.73 -12.55 15.29
N PRO A 359 -7.03 -12.47 14.95
CA PRO A 359 -8.02 -11.87 15.84
C PRO A 359 -8.25 -12.69 17.11
N LEU A 360 -8.22 -14.03 17.01
CA LEU A 360 -8.42 -14.91 18.16
C LEU A 360 -7.34 -14.70 19.22
N PHE A 361 -6.06 -14.77 18.83
CA PHE A 361 -4.96 -14.63 19.79
C PHE A 361 -4.73 -13.20 20.22
N HIS A 362 -5.08 -12.21 19.38
CA HIS A 362 -5.14 -10.80 19.79
C HIS A 362 -6.13 -10.64 20.95
N SER A 363 -7.37 -11.10 20.79
CA SER A 363 -8.41 -10.95 21.82
C SER A 363 -8.11 -11.75 23.09
N LEU A 364 -7.62 -12.99 22.97
CA LEU A 364 -7.23 -13.79 24.13
C LEU A 364 -6.14 -13.11 24.96
N TRP A 365 -5.17 -12.46 24.31
CA TRP A 365 -4.08 -11.80 25.00
C TRP A 365 -4.45 -10.41 25.52
N LEU A 366 -4.96 -9.52 24.67
CA LEU A 366 -5.14 -8.11 24.99
C LEU A 366 -6.48 -7.81 25.67
N ASP A 367 -7.57 -8.47 25.28
CA ASP A 367 -8.90 -8.20 25.86
C ASP A 367 -9.15 -9.07 27.09
N GLN A 368 -8.89 -10.38 26.96
CA GLN A 368 -9.25 -11.36 27.99
C GLN A 368 -8.12 -11.63 28.99
N GLY A 369 -6.87 -11.29 28.65
CA GLY A 369 -5.70 -11.54 29.51
C GLY A 369 -5.39 -13.02 29.78
N THR A 370 -5.92 -13.93 28.96
CA THR A 370 -5.73 -15.39 29.12
C THR A 370 -4.65 -15.95 28.19
N GLY A 371 -4.30 -15.23 27.12
CA GLY A 371 -3.19 -15.52 26.22
C GLY A 371 -1.89 -14.80 26.60
N ASN A 372 -0.81 -15.09 25.87
CA ASN A 372 0.45 -14.35 25.96
C ASN A 372 0.88 -13.80 24.59
N ALA A 373 1.83 -12.87 24.62
CA ALA A 373 2.39 -12.21 23.44
C ALA A 373 2.93 -13.18 22.37
N ASN A 374 3.49 -14.31 22.80
CA ASN A 374 4.12 -15.31 21.93
C ASN A 374 3.09 -16.01 21.05
N PHE A 375 1.86 -16.26 21.54
CA PHE A 375 0.81 -16.86 20.71
C PHE A 375 0.32 -15.92 19.62
N PHE A 376 0.15 -14.64 19.96
CA PHE A 376 -0.15 -13.62 18.96
C PHE A 376 0.98 -13.50 17.94
N TYR A 377 2.23 -13.40 18.40
CA TYR A 377 3.40 -13.33 17.52
C TYR A 377 3.60 -14.59 16.66
N ALA A 378 3.30 -15.79 17.16
CA ALA A 378 3.29 -17.00 16.35
C ALA A 378 2.29 -16.88 15.18
N SER A 379 1.15 -16.25 15.41
CA SER A 379 0.16 -15.98 14.38
C SER A 379 0.62 -14.90 13.40
N THR A 380 1.35 -13.88 13.86
CA THR A 380 1.99 -12.89 12.96
C THR A 380 3.06 -13.52 12.09
N LEU A 381 3.81 -14.51 12.59
CA LEU A 381 4.75 -15.28 11.76
C LEU A 381 4.02 -16.09 10.69
N VAL A 382 2.89 -16.72 11.00
CA VAL A 382 2.08 -17.42 9.98
C VAL A 382 1.54 -16.44 8.93
N PHE A 383 1.09 -15.25 9.35
CA PHE A 383 0.69 -14.19 8.43
C PHE A 383 1.85 -13.73 7.54
N GLY A 384 3.04 -13.54 8.10
CA GLY A 384 4.27 -13.26 7.36
C GLY A 384 4.60 -14.35 6.34
N MET A 385 4.45 -15.63 6.70
CA MET A 385 4.60 -16.75 5.77
C MET A 385 3.54 -16.74 4.66
N ALA A 386 2.29 -16.38 4.97
CA ALA A 386 1.22 -16.24 3.97
C ALA A 386 1.57 -15.16 2.93
N ASN A 387 2.00 -13.98 3.40
CA ASN A 387 2.45 -12.88 2.54
C ASN A 387 3.68 -13.28 1.70
N GLY A 388 4.64 -13.97 2.32
CA GLY A 388 5.80 -14.51 1.62
C GLY A 388 5.44 -15.53 0.55
N ALA A 389 4.50 -16.43 0.83
CA ALA A 389 4.00 -17.41 -0.15
C ALA A 389 3.31 -16.72 -1.33
N ALA A 390 2.48 -15.70 -1.09
CA ALA A 390 1.84 -14.92 -2.14
C ALA A 390 2.86 -14.17 -3.02
N MET A 391 3.93 -13.65 -2.41
CA MET A 391 5.04 -13.02 -3.14
C MET A 391 5.84 -14.02 -3.97
N VAL A 392 6.11 -15.22 -3.43
CA VAL A 392 6.78 -16.30 -4.16
C VAL A 392 5.93 -16.76 -5.33
N ASP A 393 4.62 -16.95 -5.15
CA ASP A 393 3.69 -17.29 -6.22
C ASP A 393 3.70 -16.23 -7.33
N ALA A 394 3.66 -14.95 -6.96
CA ALA A 394 3.71 -13.83 -7.90
C ALA A 394 5.02 -13.82 -8.71
N ILE A 395 6.17 -13.83 -8.03
CA ILE A 395 7.47 -13.81 -8.70
C ILE A 395 7.62 -15.05 -9.57
N TRP A 396 7.31 -16.24 -9.04
CA TRP A 396 7.42 -17.48 -9.78
C TRP A 396 6.60 -17.44 -11.06
N ALA A 397 5.33 -17.03 -10.98
CA ALA A 397 4.46 -16.92 -12.14
C ALA A 397 4.97 -15.89 -13.15
N GLY A 398 5.37 -14.70 -12.69
CA GLY A 398 5.94 -13.64 -13.53
C GLY A 398 7.26 -14.04 -14.22
N LEU A 399 8.02 -14.97 -13.64
CA LEU A 399 9.21 -15.54 -14.26
C LEU A 399 8.91 -16.72 -15.18
N ARG A 400 7.94 -17.57 -14.81
CA ARG A 400 7.63 -18.81 -15.50
C ARG A 400 6.84 -18.58 -16.78
N ILE A 401 6.00 -17.55 -16.83
CA ILE A 401 5.18 -17.21 -17.99
C ILE A 401 6.00 -17.06 -19.28
N ALA A 402 7.19 -16.46 -19.21
CA ALA A 402 8.10 -16.33 -20.35
C ALA A 402 8.66 -17.66 -20.88
N VAL A 403 8.76 -18.68 -20.01
CA VAL A 403 9.32 -20.01 -20.35
C VAL A 403 8.22 -21.01 -20.71
N GLY A 404 7.04 -20.85 -20.13
CA GLY A 404 5.90 -21.75 -20.25
C GLY A 404 4.96 -21.44 -21.42
N GLY A 405 5.29 -20.47 -22.29
CA GLY A 405 4.54 -20.20 -23.51
C GLY A 405 4.52 -21.45 -24.39
N ARG A 406 3.31 -21.94 -24.72
CA ARG A 406 3.15 -22.96 -25.76
C ARG A 406 3.78 -22.42 -27.03
N GLN A 407 4.74 -23.13 -27.61
CA GLN A 407 5.13 -22.95 -29.00
C GLN A 407 3.90 -23.24 -29.87
N GLY A 408 3.18 -22.19 -30.27
CA GLY A 408 1.98 -22.33 -31.08
C GLY A 408 1.37 -20.96 -31.39
N GLU A 409 1.72 -20.46 -32.57
CA GLU A 409 0.94 -19.53 -33.42
C GLU A 409 0.63 -18.13 -32.85
N ASP A 410 1.40 -17.14 -33.31
CA ASP A 410 1.01 -15.74 -33.60
C ASP A 410 0.03 -15.00 -32.66
N GLU A 411 0.01 -15.29 -31.36
CA GLU A 411 -0.64 -14.42 -30.38
C GLU A 411 0.32 -13.25 -30.03
N GLY A 412 0.11 -12.12 -30.72
CA GLY A 412 0.49 -10.72 -30.43
C GLY A 412 1.69 -10.40 -29.52
N GLU A 413 2.50 -9.40 -29.93
CA GLU A 413 3.65 -8.88 -29.15
C GLU A 413 3.35 -8.37 -27.72
N ILE A 414 2.07 -8.23 -27.36
CA ILE A 414 1.56 -7.79 -26.07
C ILE A 414 0.59 -8.86 -25.59
N ALA A 415 0.73 -9.31 -24.34
CA ALA A 415 -0.23 -10.21 -23.73
C ALA A 415 -1.55 -9.45 -23.46
N VAL A 416 -2.36 -9.30 -24.51
CA VAL A 416 -3.74 -8.86 -24.40
C VAL A 416 -4.52 -10.06 -23.92
N VAL A 417 -5.09 -9.95 -22.73
CA VAL A 417 -5.92 -11.02 -22.17
C VAL A 417 -7.18 -11.08 -23.02
N GLN A 418 -7.31 -12.10 -23.87
CA GLN A 418 -8.56 -12.36 -24.60
C GLN A 418 -9.66 -12.56 -23.55
N GLU A 419 -10.71 -11.74 -23.61
CA GLU A 419 -11.80 -11.69 -22.62
C GLU A 419 -12.59 -12.99 -22.51
#